data_AF-A0A7R9TB35-F1
#
_entry.id   AF-A0A7R9TB35-F1
#
_cell.length_a   1.000
_cell.length_b   1.000
_cell.length_c   1.000
_cell.angle_alpha   90.00
_cell.angle_beta   90.00
_cell.angle_gamma   90.00
#
_symmetry.space_group_name_H-M   'P 1'
#
loop_
_entity.id
_entity.type
_entity.pdbx_description
1 polymer ?
#
loop_
_entity_poly.entity_id
_entity_poly.type
_entity_poly.pdbx_seq_one_letter_code
_entity_poly.pdbx_strand_id
1 'polypeptide(L)'
;ARFEIDDAGFVRTERPAFMSFDFFNQNSAPAGGGGPEIGPNGEEILMDVRCGRIIVDGRMMTPDQRKGKLRVCKDTDGLTHLQFGLRSDDLPYVPEDDFLIFPQECEMKFIPKPGCFVIKFPDDASRNMFFWSQEL
;
A
#
# COMPACT_ATOMS: atom_id res chain seq x y z
N ALA A 1 7.83 -15.88 6.90
CA ALA A 1 9.26 -15.63 6.66
C ALA A 1 9.62 -14.25 7.21
N ARG A 2 10.77 -14.08 7.87
CA ARG A 2 11.26 -12.82 8.47
C ARG A 2 12.48 -12.31 7.72
N PHE A 3 12.68 -10.99 7.61
CA PHE A 3 13.80 -10.39 6.86
C PHE A 3 14.32 -9.15 7.60
N GLU A 4 15.59 -8.80 7.35
CA GLU A 4 16.26 -7.64 7.95
C GLU A 4 16.32 -6.44 7.01
N ILE A 5 16.15 -5.24 7.57
CA ILE A 5 16.39 -3.95 6.90
C ILE A 5 17.63 -3.23 7.45
N ASP A 6 18.25 -2.40 6.62
CA ASP A 6 19.33 -1.48 7.01
C ASP A 6 18.80 -0.20 7.68
N ASP A 7 19.73 0.69 8.08
CA ASP A 7 19.42 1.94 8.77
C ASP A 7 18.65 2.96 7.90
N ALA A 8 18.58 2.73 6.58
CA ALA A 8 17.80 3.51 5.62
C ALA A 8 16.46 2.83 5.27
N GLY A 9 16.12 1.71 5.93
CA GLY A 9 14.89 0.96 5.71
C GLY A 9 14.88 0.16 4.40
N PHE A 10 16.04 -0.15 3.83
CA PHE A 10 16.18 -1.02 2.67
C PHE A 10 16.53 -2.45 3.08
N VAL A 11 15.98 -3.43 2.37
CA VAL A 11 16.36 -4.84 2.56
C VAL A 11 17.78 -5.04 2.04
N ARG A 12 18.62 -5.65 2.89
CA ARG A 12 20.08 -5.75 2.72
C ARG A 12 20.59 -6.42 1.43
N THR A 13 19.74 -7.05 0.62
CA THR A 13 20.24 -8.00 -0.39
C THR A 13 20.48 -7.47 -1.80
N GLU A 14 19.78 -6.49 -2.39
CA GLU A 14 20.08 -6.08 -3.79
C GLU A 14 19.76 -4.61 -4.09
N ARG A 15 20.64 -3.94 -4.87
CA ARG A 15 20.42 -2.59 -5.43
C ARG A 15 19.27 -2.65 -6.45
N PRO A 16 18.22 -1.81 -6.38
CA PRO A 16 16.94 -2.16 -6.99
C PRO A 16 16.79 -1.62 -8.41
N ALA A 17 16.18 -2.41 -9.28
CA ALA A 17 15.26 -1.84 -10.25
C ALA A 17 14.05 -1.32 -9.45
N PHE A 18 14.07 -0.03 -9.12
CA PHE A 18 12.96 0.63 -8.43
C PHE A 18 11.80 0.77 -9.39
N MET A 19 10.82 -0.14 -9.30
CA MET A 19 9.50 0.11 -9.88
C MET A 19 8.70 0.85 -8.81
N SER A 20 8.62 2.17 -8.94
CA SER A 20 7.74 3.02 -8.14
C SER A 20 6.41 3.18 -8.85
N PHE A 21 5.32 3.15 -8.10
CA PHE A 21 3.99 3.45 -8.62
C PHE A 21 3.51 4.77 -8.03
N ASP A 22 3.10 5.68 -8.91
CA ASP A 22 2.45 6.93 -8.54
C ASP A 22 0.95 6.78 -8.72
N PHE A 23 0.23 6.76 -7.59
CA PHE A 23 -1.22 6.64 -7.54
C PHE A 23 -1.94 7.79 -8.23
N PHE A 24 -1.33 8.98 -8.25
CA PHE A 24 -1.93 10.19 -8.79
C PHE A 24 -1.75 10.31 -10.31
N ASN A 25 -0.80 9.56 -10.89
CA ASN A 25 -0.56 9.55 -12.31
C ASN A 25 -1.18 8.30 -12.97
N GLN A 26 -2.44 8.42 -13.38
CA GLN A 26 -3.24 7.34 -13.99
C GLN A 26 -2.63 6.76 -15.28
N ASN A 27 -1.70 7.46 -15.94
CA ASN A 27 -0.96 6.92 -17.09
C ASN A 27 0.08 5.85 -16.72
N SER A 28 0.29 5.59 -15.43
CA SER A 28 1.28 4.63 -14.91
C SER A 28 0.67 3.27 -14.52
N ALA A 29 -0.66 3.10 -14.62
CA ALA A 29 -1.39 1.90 -14.19
C ALA A 29 -0.83 0.61 -14.82
N PRO A 30 -0.73 -0.51 -14.07
CA PRO A 30 -0.44 -1.80 -14.67
C PRO A 30 -1.53 -2.11 -15.72
N ALA A 31 -1.09 -2.46 -16.92
CA ALA A 31 -1.95 -2.75 -18.07
C ALA A 31 -2.90 -3.92 -17.75
N GLY A 32 -4.11 -3.60 -17.30
CA GLY A 32 -5.08 -4.56 -16.80
C GLY A 32 -6.51 -4.01 -16.76
N GLY A 33 -6.94 -3.38 -17.85
CA GLY A 33 -8.34 -3.31 -18.32
C GLY A 33 -9.46 -2.96 -17.33
N GLY A 34 -9.75 -1.67 -17.21
CA GLY A 34 -10.98 -1.12 -16.66
C GLY A 34 -10.80 0.38 -16.46
N GLY A 35 -11.78 1.21 -16.82
CA GLY A 35 -11.78 2.61 -16.33
C GLY A 35 -11.76 2.63 -14.80
N PRO A 36 -11.53 3.79 -14.17
CA PRO A 36 -11.51 3.86 -12.72
C PRO A 36 -12.78 3.22 -12.14
N GLU A 37 -12.59 2.25 -11.24
CA GLU A 37 -13.70 1.57 -10.58
C GLU A 37 -14.38 2.56 -9.65
N ILE A 38 -15.69 2.77 -9.81
CA ILE A 38 -16.44 3.69 -8.95
C ILE A 38 -16.97 2.89 -7.77
N GLY A 39 -16.53 3.26 -6.57
CA GLY A 39 -16.98 2.68 -5.31
C GLY A 39 -18.45 3.00 -5.00
N PRO A 40 -19.03 2.34 -3.99
CA PRO A 40 -20.45 2.41 -3.68
C PRO A 40 -20.93 3.83 -3.31
N ASN A 41 -20.02 4.71 -2.90
CA ASN A 41 -20.30 6.09 -2.51
C ASN A 41 -19.96 7.12 -3.60
N GLY A 42 -19.61 6.68 -4.82
CA GLY A 42 -19.19 7.58 -5.91
C GLY A 42 -17.70 7.95 -5.88
N GLU A 43 -16.94 7.36 -4.96
CA GLU A 43 -15.48 7.47 -4.86
C GLU A 43 -14.79 6.76 -6.03
N GLU A 44 -13.72 7.35 -6.56
CA GLU A 44 -12.91 6.77 -7.62
C GLU A 44 -11.85 5.85 -7.00
N ILE A 45 -11.94 4.55 -7.22
CA ILE A 45 -10.96 3.58 -6.70
C ILE A 45 -9.75 3.57 -7.63
N LEU A 46 -8.62 4.03 -7.11
CA LEU A 46 -7.33 4.08 -7.80
C LEU A 46 -6.54 2.79 -7.59
N MET A 47 -6.73 2.14 -6.44
CA MET A 47 -6.10 0.87 -6.09
C MET A 47 -6.95 0.13 -5.06
N ASP A 48 -7.12 -1.18 -5.24
CA ASP A 48 -7.67 -2.09 -4.23
C ASP A 48 -6.85 -3.37 -4.28
N VAL A 49 -6.16 -3.69 -3.18
CA VAL A 49 -5.28 -4.86 -3.09
C VAL A 49 -5.47 -5.60 -1.79
N ARG A 50 -5.56 -6.94 -1.87
CA ARG A 50 -5.59 -7.83 -0.71
C ARG A 50 -4.17 -7.97 -0.16
N CYS A 51 -3.90 -7.39 1.01
CA CYS A 51 -2.58 -7.43 1.62
C CYS A 51 -2.64 -7.36 3.15
N GLY A 52 -1.66 -7.96 3.82
CA GLY A 52 -1.47 -7.83 5.26
C GLY A 52 -0.40 -6.81 5.60
N ARG A 53 -0.42 -6.28 6.83
CA ARG A 53 0.64 -5.42 7.37
C ARG A 53 1.92 -6.24 7.60
N ILE A 54 3.06 -5.58 7.50
CA ILE A 54 4.33 -6.07 8.02
C ILE A 54 4.69 -5.20 9.22
N ILE A 55 4.86 -5.85 10.38
CA ILE A 55 5.30 -5.20 11.62
C ILE A 55 6.82 -5.10 11.57
N VAL A 56 7.33 -3.88 11.77
CA VAL A 56 8.77 -3.59 11.85
C VAL A 56 9.15 -3.42 13.31
N ASP A 57 10.04 -4.27 13.81
CA ASP A 57 10.61 -4.19 15.16
C ASP A 57 12.13 -4.07 15.05
N GLY A 58 12.63 -2.85 15.26
CA GLY A 58 14.02 -2.50 14.99
C GLY A 58 14.37 -2.77 13.52
N ARG A 59 15.21 -3.79 13.29
CA ARG A 59 15.59 -4.23 11.94
C ARG A 59 14.79 -5.42 11.43
N MET A 60 13.90 -5.99 12.24
CA MET A 60 13.18 -7.22 11.91
C MET A 60 11.79 -6.92 11.34
N MET A 61 11.50 -7.47 10.17
CA MET A 61 10.17 -7.44 9.55
C MET A 61 9.42 -8.75 9.74
N THR A 62 8.21 -8.68 10.32
CA THR A 62 7.34 -9.83 10.54
C THR A 62 5.96 -9.61 9.91
N PRO A 63 5.48 -10.49 9.01
CA PRO A 63 4.16 -10.36 8.41
C PRO A 63 3.05 -10.65 9.43
N ASP A 64 2.09 -9.73 9.53
CA ASP A 64 0.83 -9.95 10.24
C ASP A 64 -0.02 -10.95 9.45
N GLN A 65 -0.50 -12.01 10.11
CA GLN A 65 -1.27 -13.09 9.51
C GLN A 65 -2.75 -12.72 9.29
N ARG A 66 -3.22 -11.59 9.82
CA ARG A 66 -4.60 -11.15 9.64
C ARG A 66 -4.87 -10.81 8.17
N LYS A 67 -6.06 -11.16 7.70
CA LYS A 67 -6.52 -10.82 6.36
C LYS A 67 -6.76 -9.32 6.28
N GLY A 68 -6.03 -8.61 5.42
CA GLY A 68 -6.17 -7.16 5.26
C GLY A 68 -6.49 -6.75 3.82
N LYS A 69 -6.86 -5.48 3.66
CA LYS A 69 -7.03 -4.80 2.38
C LYS A 69 -6.42 -3.40 2.46
N LEU A 70 -5.73 -3.01 1.41
CA LEU A 70 -5.28 -1.64 1.17
C LEU A 70 -6.10 -1.08 0.00
N ARG A 71 -6.72 0.08 0.22
CA ARG A 71 -7.52 0.80 -0.76
C ARG A 71 -6.99 2.22 -0.90
N VAL A 72 -6.76 2.67 -2.13
CA VAL A 72 -6.57 4.08 -2.44
C VAL A 72 -7.75 4.53 -3.26
N CYS A 73 -8.51 5.51 -2.75
CA CYS A 73 -9.64 6.08 -3.47
C CYS A 73 -9.61 7.60 -3.42
N LYS A 74 -10.21 8.23 -4.43
CA LYS A 74 -10.45 9.66 -4.47
C LYS A 74 -11.93 9.91 -4.22
N ASP A 75 -12.24 10.63 -3.16
CA ASP A 75 -13.62 10.96 -2.82
C ASP A 75 -14.16 12.03 -3.77
N THR A 76 -15.47 12.25 -3.73
CA THR A 76 -16.25 13.19 -4.53
C THR A 76 -15.86 14.65 -4.32
N ASP A 77 -15.23 14.98 -3.19
CA ASP A 77 -14.63 16.29 -2.92
C ASP A 77 -13.25 16.47 -3.58
N GLY A 78 -12.70 15.41 -4.15
CA GLY A 78 -11.41 15.36 -4.82
C GLY A 78 -10.23 15.02 -3.91
N LEU A 79 -10.45 14.76 -2.63
CA LEU A 79 -9.42 14.32 -1.68
C LEU A 79 -9.09 12.85 -1.89
N THR A 80 -7.81 12.48 -1.78
CA THR A 80 -7.37 11.10 -1.93
C THR A 80 -7.11 10.47 -0.57
N HIS A 81 -7.75 9.33 -0.35
CA HIS A 81 -7.71 8.54 0.86
C HIS A 81 -6.85 7.29 0.66
N LEU A 82 -5.87 7.12 1.55
CA LEU A 82 -5.11 5.88 1.72
C LEU A 82 -5.69 5.13 2.92
N GLN A 83 -6.40 4.06 2.63
CA GLN A 83 -7.19 3.32 3.60
C GLN A 83 -6.66 1.91 3.78
N PHE A 84 -6.44 1.52 5.03
CA PHE A 84 -6.11 0.14 5.38
C PHE A 84 -7.09 -0.38 6.43
N GLY A 85 -7.51 -1.63 6.28
CA GLY A 85 -8.36 -2.28 7.26
C GLY A 85 -8.32 -3.79 7.13
N LEU A 86 -8.81 -4.47 8.16
CA LEU A 86 -9.02 -5.89 8.08
C LEU A 86 -10.16 -6.20 7.12
N ARG A 87 -9.97 -7.24 6.30
CA ARG A 87 -11.05 -7.78 5.48
C ARG A 87 -11.68 -8.96 6.21
N SER A 88 -13.00 -8.94 6.29
CA SER A 88 -13.81 -10.10 6.65
C SER A 88 -14.61 -10.49 5.43
N ASP A 89 -14.81 -11.79 5.21
CA ASP A 89 -15.60 -12.27 4.09
C ASP A 89 -17.11 -12.03 4.32
N ASP A 90 -17.52 -11.83 5.59
CA ASP A 90 -18.93 -11.71 6.00
C ASP A 90 -19.37 -10.27 6.34
N LEU A 91 -18.45 -9.31 6.41
CA LEU A 91 -18.75 -7.93 6.80
C LEU A 91 -18.29 -6.92 5.75
N PRO A 92 -19.00 -5.79 5.60
CA PRO A 92 -18.53 -4.68 4.79
C PRO A 92 -17.13 -4.24 5.22
N TYR A 93 -16.29 -3.86 4.25
CA TYR A 93 -14.98 -3.31 4.54
C TYR A 93 -15.12 -1.98 5.27
N VAL A 94 -14.53 -1.90 6.46
CA VAL A 94 -14.41 -0.67 7.24
C VAL A 94 -12.91 -0.43 7.44
N PRO A 95 -12.36 0.68 6.94
CA PRO A 95 -10.95 0.98 7.15
C PRO A 95 -10.69 1.19 8.64
N GLU A 96 -9.64 0.54 9.16
CA GLU A 96 -9.13 0.80 10.50
C GLU A 96 -8.31 2.09 10.51
N ASP A 97 -7.52 2.29 9.45
CA ASP A 97 -6.74 3.47 9.18
C ASP A 97 -7.25 4.17 7.93
N ASP A 98 -7.41 5.48 7.98
CA ASP A 98 -7.77 6.34 6.84
C ASP A 98 -6.92 7.61 6.87
N PHE A 99 -6.05 7.76 5.87
CA PHE A 99 -5.17 8.91 5.74
C PHE A 99 -5.50 9.70 4.48
N LEU A 100 -5.68 11.00 4.64
CA LEU A 100 -5.67 11.92 3.51
C LEU A 100 -4.24 12.06 2.99
N ILE A 101 -4.04 11.85 1.70
CA ILE A 101 -2.75 11.97 1.03
C ILE A 101 -2.81 12.94 -0.14
N PHE A 102 -1.76 13.72 -0.33
CA PHE A 102 -1.60 14.64 -1.46
C PHE A 102 -0.70 14.06 -2.56
N PRO A 103 -0.81 14.56 -3.80
CA PRO A 103 0.14 14.23 -4.85
C PRO A 103 1.58 14.44 -4.38
N GLN A 104 2.45 13.47 -4.68
CA GLN A 104 3.87 13.46 -4.29
C GLN A 104 4.16 13.28 -2.79
N GLU A 105 3.15 13.20 -1.91
CA GLU A 105 3.37 13.00 -0.47
C GLU A 105 3.85 11.59 -0.14
N CYS A 106 3.39 10.59 -0.91
CA CYS A 106 3.80 9.21 -0.74
C CYS A 106 4.03 8.50 -2.06
N GLU A 107 4.91 7.50 -2.04
CA GLU A 107 5.25 6.65 -3.17
C GLU A 107 5.12 5.18 -2.81
N MET A 108 4.61 4.35 -3.72
CA MET A 108 4.66 2.90 -3.54
C MET A 108 5.93 2.34 -4.15
N LYS A 109 6.66 1.52 -3.39
CA LYS A 109 7.86 0.82 -3.84
C LYS A 109 7.77 -0.66 -3.51
N PHE A 110 8.17 -1.50 -4.46
CA PHE A 110 8.37 -2.92 -4.18
C PHE A 110 9.63 -3.13 -3.34
N ILE A 111 9.51 -4.04 -2.38
CA ILE A 111 10.64 -4.52 -1.59
C ILE A 111 11.28 -5.67 -2.40
N PRO A 112 12.60 -5.90 -2.34
CA PRO A 112 13.26 -7.03 -3.01
C PRO A 112 12.95 -8.36 -2.29
N LYS A 113 11.67 -8.63 -2.12
CA LYS A 113 11.07 -9.86 -1.67
C LYS A 113 9.73 -10.00 -2.42
N PRO A 114 9.47 -11.15 -3.07
CA PRO A 114 8.24 -11.37 -3.81
C PRO A 114 6.99 -11.05 -2.99
N GLY A 115 6.08 -10.28 -3.57
CA GLY A 115 4.80 -9.91 -2.96
C GLY A 115 4.90 -8.91 -1.82
N CYS A 116 6.07 -8.35 -1.49
CA CYS A 116 6.20 -7.34 -0.44
C CYS A 116 6.40 -5.94 -1.03
N PHE A 117 5.74 -4.95 -0.46
CA PHE A 117 5.82 -3.56 -0.91
C PHE A 117 5.68 -2.60 0.27
N VAL A 118 6.01 -1.33 0.04
CA VAL A 118 5.97 -0.27 1.04
C VAL A 118 5.33 0.98 0.43
N ILE A 119 4.47 1.63 1.20
CA ILE A 119 4.08 3.02 0.99
C ILE A 119 5.06 3.87 1.78
N LYS A 120 5.95 4.56 1.07
CA LYS A 120 6.93 5.45 1.70
C LYS A 120 6.42 6.89 1.70
N PHE A 121 6.65 7.58 2.81
CA PHE A 121 6.49 9.01 2.96
C PHE A 121 7.90 9.61 3.01
N PRO A 122 8.45 10.12 1.89
CA PRO A 122 9.85 10.54 1.82
C PRO A 122 10.22 11.61 2.85
N ASP A 123 9.27 12.51 3.15
CA ASP A 123 9.46 13.60 4.11
C ASP A 123 9.25 13.15 5.57
N ASP A 124 8.61 11.99 5.80
CA ASP A 124 8.36 11.45 7.13
C ASP A 124 8.42 9.91 7.14
N ALA A 125 9.63 9.38 7.27
CA ALA A 125 9.87 7.95 7.27
C ALA A 125 9.16 7.19 8.43
N SER A 126 8.71 7.89 9.48
CA SER A 126 7.96 7.26 10.58
C SER A 126 6.55 6.83 10.18
N ARG A 127 6.00 7.43 9.12
CA ARG A 127 4.70 7.08 8.52
C ARG A 127 4.78 5.92 7.53
N ASN A 128 5.97 5.40 7.23
CA ASN A 128 6.15 4.32 6.26
C ASN A 128 5.34 3.09 6.64
N MET A 129 4.62 2.53 5.66
CA MET A 129 3.75 1.39 5.86
C MET A 129 4.19 0.22 4.99
N PHE A 130 4.48 -0.91 5.61
CA PHE A 130 4.98 -2.10 4.95
C PHE A 130 3.88 -3.14 4.80
N PHE A 131 3.81 -3.79 3.64
CA PHE A 131 2.74 -4.70 3.28
C PHE A 131 3.27 -5.95 2.58
N TRP A 132 2.52 -7.04 2.72
CA TRP A 132 2.71 -8.27 1.96
C TRP A 132 1.41 -8.68 1.28
N SER A 133 1.49 -9.06 0.01
CA SER A 133 0.36 -9.49 -0.81
C SER A 133 -0.26 -10.77 -0.26
N GLN A 134 -1.58 -10.78 -0.24
CA GLN A 134 -2.43 -11.92 0.11
C GLN A 134 -3.34 -12.33 -1.06
N GLU A 135 -2.98 -11.90 -2.27
CA GLU A 135 -3.53 -12.47 -3.50
C GLU A 135 -3.01 -13.91 -3.60
N LEU A 136 -3.94 -14.87 -3.57
CA LEU A 136 -3.70 -16.31 -3.68
C LEU A 136 -3.84 -16.75 -5.14
#